data_AF-X1HJR0-F1
#
_entry.id   AF-X1HJR0-F1
#
_cell.length_a   1.000
_cell.length_b   1.000
_cell.length_c   1.000
_cell.angle_alpha   90.00
_cell.angle_beta   90.00
_cell.angle_gamma   90.00
#
_symmetry.space_group_name_H-M   'P 1'
#
loop_
_entity.id
_entity.type
_entity.pdbx_description
1 polymer ?
#
loop_
_entity_poly.entity_id
_entity_poly.type
_entity_poly.pdbx_seq_one_letter_code
_entity_poly.pdbx_strand_id
1 'polypeptide(L)'
;WNLYALAQKIAASGFNMFVKLKLLASVAAKTWGALTDCLIASITSSGCEVTINAPSDLTGILYIGTSKTSMLTQFVGTYLDPGYTFTVINLVADTRYYFYIENTLADEVARTGIYSFKTAAA
;
A
#
# COMPACT_ATOMS: atom_id res chain seq x y z
N TRP A 1 -23.93 8.50 24.78
CA TRP A 1 -24.12 7.69 23.56
C TRP A 1 -23.35 8.24 22.36
N ASN A 2 -23.58 9.49 21.93
CA ASN A 2 -22.83 10.10 20.81
C ASN A 2 -21.31 10.18 21.03
N LEU A 3 -20.85 10.47 22.25
CA LEU A 3 -19.42 10.44 22.58
C LEU A 3 -18.79 9.05 22.53
N TYR A 4 -19.55 7.99 22.85
CA TYR A 4 -19.09 6.60 22.78
C TYR A 4 -18.96 6.13 21.31
N ALA A 5 -19.87 6.56 20.43
CA ALA A 5 -19.78 6.33 19.00
C ALA A 5 -18.64 7.12 18.32
N LEU A 6 -18.35 8.33 18.79
CA LEU A 6 -17.18 9.13 18.38
C LEU A 6 -15.85 8.54 18.89
N ALA A 7 -15.85 7.94 20.08
CA ALA A 7 -14.70 7.27 20.70
C ALA A 7 -14.47 5.84 20.19
N GLN A 8 -15.48 5.20 19.58
CA GLN A 8 -15.28 4.11 18.60
C GLN A 8 -14.68 4.66 17.30
N LYS A 9 -13.71 5.57 17.42
CA LYS A 9 -12.80 6.06 16.40
C LYS A 9 -12.29 4.83 15.67
N ILE A 10 -12.90 4.61 14.53
CA ILE A 10 -13.09 3.31 13.88
C ILE A 10 -11.75 2.59 13.89
N ALA A 11 -11.62 1.51 14.66
CA ALA A 11 -10.62 0.48 14.36
C ALA A 11 -11.05 -0.12 13.03
N ALA A 12 -10.83 0.64 11.96
CA ALA A 12 -11.27 0.27 10.63
C ALA A 12 -10.39 -0.91 10.26
N SER A 13 -10.98 -2.10 10.30
CA SER A 13 -10.37 -3.28 9.74
C SER A 13 -9.96 -2.98 8.29
N GLY A 14 -9.01 -3.74 7.75
CA GLY A 14 -8.65 -3.61 6.33
C GLY A 14 -9.89 -3.65 5.41
N PHE A 15 -10.89 -4.45 5.79
CA PHE A 15 -12.18 -4.51 5.11
C PHE A 15 -12.96 -3.19 5.17
N ASN A 16 -13.11 -2.58 6.35
CA ASN A 16 -13.82 -1.30 6.50
C ASN A 16 -13.15 -0.19 5.67
N MET A 17 -11.82 -0.17 5.63
CA MET A 17 -11.06 0.77 4.79
C MET A 17 -11.25 0.50 3.30
N PHE A 18 -11.19 -0.77 2.88
CA PHE A 18 -11.42 -1.17 1.49
C PHE A 18 -12.82 -0.77 1.01
N VAL A 19 -13.87 -1.13 1.77
CA VAL A 19 -15.26 -0.80 1.42
C VAL A 19 -15.46 0.71 1.32
N LYS A 20 -14.91 1.47 2.28
CA LYS A 20 -14.98 2.95 2.26
C LYS A 20 -14.35 3.51 0.98
N LEU A 21 -13.15 3.07 0.62
CA LEU A 21 -12.44 3.57 -0.56
C LEU A 21 -13.16 3.19 -1.85
N LYS A 22 -13.66 1.96 -1.93
CA LYS A 22 -14.42 1.48 -3.09
C LYS A 22 -15.72 2.29 -3.27
N LEU A 23 -16.44 2.56 -2.19
CA LEU A 23 -17.64 3.41 -2.22
C LEU A 23 -17.32 4.83 -2.68
N LEU A 24 -16.23 5.42 -2.16
CA LEU A 24 -15.80 6.77 -2.56
C LEU A 24 -15.43 6.84 -4.04
N ALA A 25 -14.74 5.82 -4.57
CA ALA A 25 -14.44 5.72 -6.00
C ALA A 25 -15.72 5.68 -6.84
N SER A 26 -16.71 4.88 -6.42
CA SER A 26 -18.01 4.80 -7.11
C SER A 26 -18.78 6.11 -7.08
N VAL A 27 -18.82 6.82 -5.93
CA VAL A 27 -19.44 8.15 -5.83
C VAL A 27 -18.75 9.17 -6.75
N ALA A 28 -17.43 9.05 -6.91
CA ALA A 28 -16.64 9.89 -7.80
C ALA A 28 -16.65 9.43 -9.28
N ALA A 29 -17.45 8.41 -9.62
CA ALA A 29 -17.51 7.80 -10.96
C ALA A 29 -16.15 7.31 -11.50
N LYS A 30 -15.25 6.86 -10.61
CA LYS A 30 -13.96 6.27 -10.96
C LYS A 30 -14.02 4.74 -11.02
N THR A 31 -13.19 4.13 -11.85
CA THR A 31 -13.02 2.67 -11.89
C THR A 31 -12.20 2.19 -10.68
N TRP A 32 -12.39 0.94 -10.27
CA TRP A 32 -11.57 0.32 -9.24
C TRP A 32 -10.58 -0.66 -9.88
N GLY A 33 -9.29 -0.32 -9.82
CA GLY A 33 -8.20 -1.18 -10.31
C GLY A 33 -7.91 -2.30 -9.32
N ALA A 34 -7.78 -3.54 -9.81
CA ALA A 34 -7.41 -4.66 -8.96
C ALA A 34 -5.89 -4.76 -8.86
N LEU A 35 -5.34 -4.57 -7.67
CA LEU A 35 -3.94 -4.87 -7.36
C LEU A 35 -3.86 -6.25 -6.70
N THR A 36 -3.19 -7.20 -7.34
CA THR A 36 -3.15 -8.61 -6.88
C THR A 36 -1.72 -9.13 -6.78
N ASP A 37 -1.55 -10.27 -6.10
CA ASP A 37 -0.29 -11.03 -6.08
C ASP A 37 0.94 -10.23 -5.61
N CYS A 38 0.77 -9.45 -4.53
CA CYS A 38 1.87 -8.72 -3.92
C CYS A 38 2.92 -9.69 -3.38
N LEU A 39 4.14 -9.59 -3.90
CA LEU A 39 5.31 -10.36 -3.48
C LEU A 39 6.37 -9.42 -2.92
N ILE A 40 6.99 -9.83 -1.81
CA ILE A 40 8.14 -9.14 -1.21
C ILE A 40 9.32 -10.09 -1.34
N ALA A 41 10.35 -9.65 -2.05
CA ALA A 41 11.53 -10.44 -2.36
C ALA A 41 12.81 -9.68 -1.98
N SER A 42 13.95 -10.38 -2.03
CA SER A 42 15.27 -9.78 -1.89
C SER A 42 15.43 -8.89 -0.66
N ILE A 43 14.84 -9.30 0.48
CA ILE A 43 14.92 -8.53 1.73
C ILE A 43 16.36 -8.52 2.22
N THR A 44 16.92 -7.33 2.37
CA THR A 44 18.26 -7.07 2.89
C THR A 44 18.18 -6.29 4.21
N SER A 45 19.32 -5.88 4.75
CA SER A 45 19.39 -5.00 5.92
C SER A 45 18.97 -3.56 5.62
N SER A 46 18.93 -3.15 4.35
CA SER A 46 18.67 -1.76 3.95
C SER A 46 17.54 -1.58 2.93
N GLY A 47 16.87 -2.66 2.52
CA GLY A 47 15.88 -2.59 1.45
C GLY A 47 15.24 -3.92 1.09
N CYS A 48 14.38 -3.89 0.09
CA CYS A 48 13.76 -5.05 -0.54
C CYS A 48 13.25 -4.71 -1.93
N GLU A 49 12.80 -5.74 -2.65
CA GLU A 49 12.02 -5.57 -3.87
C GLU A 49 10.57 -5.96 -3.59
N VAL A 50 9.63 -5.15 -4.09
CA VAL A 50 8.20 -5.45 -4.02
C VAL A 50 7.63 -5.49 -5.42
N THR A 51 6.94 -6.57 -5.77
CA THR A 51 6.22 -6.69 -7.05
C THR A 51 4.73 -6.88 -6.80
N ILE A 52 3.90 -6.38 -7.70
CA ILE A 52 2.44 -6.55 -7.61
C ILE A 52 1.84 -6.51 -9.02
N ASN A 53 0.82 -7.32 -9.27
CA ASN A 53 0.11 -7.35 -10.55
C ASN A 53 -0.87 -6.18 -10.62
N ALA A 54 -0.90 -5.51 -11.79
CA ALA A 54 -1.77 -4.38 -12.08
C ALA A 54 -2.18 -4.45 -13.57
N PRO A 55 -3.41 -4.90 -13.89
CA PRO A 55 -3.80 -5.31 -15.24
C PRO A 55 -3.92 -4.18 -16.26
N SER A 56 -4.11 -2.93 -15.83
CA SER A 56 -4.33 -1.77 -16.71
C SER A 56 -3.53 -0.53 -16.30
N ASP A 57 -2.78 -0.61 -15.20
CA ASP A 57 -2.40 0.56 -14.44
C ASP A 57 -0.90 0.81 -14.63
N LEU A 58 -0.53 1.92 -15.26
CA LEU A 58 0.86 2.21 -15.61
C LEU A 58 1.65 2.93 -14.50
N THR A 59 0.98 3.38 -13.43
CA THR A 59 1.61 4.23 -12.42
C THR A 59 1.12 3.91 -11.00
N GLY A 60 2.06 3.53 -10.13
CA GLY A 60 1.79 3.21 -8.73
C GLY A 60 2.84 3.79 -7.78
N ILE A 61 2.43 4.07 -6.54
CA ILE A 61 3.30 4.54 -5.45
C ILE A 61 3.17 3.59 -4.26
N LEU A 62 4.32 3.17 -3.72
CA LEU A 62 4.43 2.45 -2.46
C LEU A 62 4.72 3.43 -1.33
N TYR A 63 3.89 3.40 -0.30
CA TYR A 63 4.05 4.20 0.92
C TYR A 63 4.49 3.30 2.06
N ILE A 64 5.59 3.64 2.74
CA ILE A 64 6.21 2.82 3.79
C ILE A 64 6.56 3.61 5.04
N GLY A 65 6.52 2.94 6.19
CA GLY A 65 6.96 3.48 7.48
C GLY A 65 7.05 2.42 8.57
N THR A 66 7.50 2.80 9.76
CA THR A 66 7.60 1.90 10.92
C THR A 66 6.31 1.82 11.74
N SER A 67 5.27 2.56 11.34
CA SER A 67 3.93 2.52 11.93
C SER A 67 2.85 2.26 10.89
N LYS A 68 1.84 1.46 11.26
CA LYS A 68 0.65 1.21 10.44
C LYS A 68 -0.17 2.47 10.15
N THR A 69 0.02 3.53 10.94
CA THR A 69 -0.72 4.80 10.82
C THR A 69 0.13 5.94 10.26
N SER A 70 1.43 5.72 10.04
CA SER A 70 2.35 6.73 9.53
C SER A 70 3.36 6.10 8.56
N MET A 71 3.09 6.26 7.27
CA MET A 71 3.89 5.74 6.15
C MET A 71 4.20 6.90 5.20
N LEU A 72 5.19 7.71 5.57
CA LEU A 72 5.49 8.99 4.92
C LEU A 72 6.51 8.86 3.78
N THR A 73 7.29 7.78 3.78
CA THR A 73 8.30 7.53 2.75
C THR A 73 7.63 6.90 1.54
N GLN A 74 8.01 7.34 0.35
CA GLN A 74 7.39 6.95 -0.91
C GLN A 74 8.42 6.38 -1.88
N PHE A 75 8.01 5.34 -2.61
CA PHE A 75 8.76 4.78 -3.72
C PHE A 75 7.85 4.70 -4.94
N VAL A 76 8.30 5.27 -6.05
CA VAL A 76 7.58 5.20 -7.32
C VAL A 76 7.85 3.85 -7.96
N GLY A 77 6.79 3.16 -8.37
CA GLY A 77 6.89 1.88 -9.05
C GLY A 77 7.33 2.06 -10.50
N THR A 78 8.12 1.11 -11.00
CA THR A 78 8.35 0.95 -12.44
C THR A 78 7.35 -0.06 -12.96
N TYR A 79 6.58 0.31 -13.99
CA TYR A 79 5.66 -0.61 -14.63
C TYR A 79 6.40 -1.54 -15.60
N LEU A 80 6.18 -2.84 -15.43
CA LEU A 80 6.60 -3.89 -16.33
C LEU A 80 5.47 -4.93 -16.35
N ASP A 81 4.90 -5.19 -17.52
CA ASP A 81 3.80 -6.15 -17.68
C ASP A 81 4.12 -7.47 -16.96
N PRO A 82 3.24 -7.98 -16.08
CA PRO A 82 1.85 -7.58 -15.84
C PRO A 82 1.61 -6.64 -14.64
N GLY A 83 2.58 -5.84 -14.19
CA GLY A 83 2.38 -4.99 -13.02
C GLY A 83 3.52 -4.02 -12.63
N TYR A 84 3.69 -3.78 -11.34
CA TYR A 84 4.70 -2.87 -10.81
C TYR A 84 5.86 -3.60 -10.14
N THR A 85 7.04 -3.01 -10.24
CA THR A 85 8.19 -3.32 -9.38
C THR A 85 8.63 -2.07 -8.62
N PHE A 86 8.80 -2.20 -7.31
CA PHE A 86 9.28 -1.15 -6.42
C PHE A 86 10.62 -1.57 -5.81
N THR A 87 11.64 -0.76 -6.04
CA THR A 87 12.94 -0.91 -5.36
C THR A 87 12.94 -0.07 -4.10
N VAL A 88 12.81 -0.72 -2.94
CA VAL A 88 12.77 -0.07 -1.63
C VAL A 88 14.17 -0.05 -1.04
N ILE A 89 14.68 1.13 -0.69
CA ILE A 89 16.04 1.35 -0.20
C ILE A 89 16.06 2.28 1.02
N ASN A 90 17.24 2.51 1.60
CA ASN A 90 17.45 3.43 2.72
C ASN A 90 16.64 3.07 3.98
N LEU A 91 16.44 1.77 4.21
CA LEU A 91 15.83 1.26 5.43
C LEU A 91 16.87 0.99 6.52
N VAL A 92 16.41 0.94 7.76
CA VAL A 92 17.23 0.59 8.92
C VAL A 92 17.22 -0.93 9.10
N ALA A 93 18.38 -1.51 9.44
CA ALA A 93 18.51 -2.94 9.73
C ALA A 93 17.65 -3.36 10.94
N ASP A 94 17.31 -4.66 10.99
CA ASP A 94 16.52 -5.28 12.06
C ASP A 94 15.19 -4.57 12.40
N THR A 95 14.62 -3.81 11.46
CA THR A 95 13.46 -2.94 11.68
C THR A 95 12.23 -3.47 10.95
N ARG A 96 11.08 -3.45 11.63
CA ARG A 96 9.79 -3.80 11.03
C ARG A 96 9.20 -2.61 10.31
N TYR A 97 8.85 -2.81 9.05
CA TYR A 97 8.18 -1.84 8.21
C TYR A 97 6.79 -2.31 7.82
N TYR A 98 5.91 -1.33 7.62
CA TYR A 98 4.56 -1.47 7.12
C TYR A 98 4.43 -0.65 5.85
N PHE A 99 3.73 -1.18 4.86
CA PHE A 99 3.52 -0.46 3.60
C PHE A 99 2.15 -0.76 2.97
N TYR A 100 1.71 0.13 2.09
CA TYR A 100 0.61 -0.11 1.15
C TYR A 100 0.98 0.48 -0.21
N ILE A 101 0.29 0.03 -1.26
CA ILE A 101 0.47 0.51 -2.63
C ILE A 101 -0.83 1.15 -3.09
N GLU A 102 -0.73 2.28 -3.78
CA GLU A 102 -1.84 2.97 -4.46
C GLU A 102 -1.50 3.14 -5.94
N ASN A 103 -2.50 3.01 -6.82
CA ASN A 103 -2.34 3.52 -8.19
C ASN A 103 -2.40 5.06 -8.18
N THR A 104 -1.92 5.69 -9.25
CA THR A 104 -1.96 7.15 -9.41
C THR A 104 -2.67 7.61 -10.67
N LEU A 105 -3.38 6.70 -11.36
CA LEU A 105 -4.20 7.05 -12.51
C LEU A 105 -5.36 7.97 -12.10
N ALA A 106 -5.70 8.93 -12.97
CA ALA A 106 -6.69 9.96 -12.64
C ALA A 106 -8.11 9.39 -12.49
N ASP A 107 -8.50 8.49 -13.40
CA ASP A 107 -9.88 7.97 -13.53
C ASP A 107 -10.07 6.62 -12.86
N GLU A 108 -9.03 6.10 -12.22
CA GLU A 108 -9.05 4.81 -11.55
C GLU A 108 -8.47 4.94 -10.14
N VAL A 109 -9.06 4.23 -9.19
CA VAL A 109 -8.57 4.14 -7.83
C VAL A 109 -8.22 2.69 -7.52
N ALA A 110 -7.02 2.46 -7.02
CA ALA A 110 -6.65 1.18 -6.46
C ALA A 110 -5.79 1.38 -5.21
N ARG A 111 -6.03 0.57 -4.18
CA ARG A 111 -5.22 0.56 -2.96
C ARG A 111 -5.19 -0.82 -2.33
N THR A 112 -4.00 -1.25 -1.93
CA THR A 112 -3.84 -2.52 -1.21
C THR A 112 -4.24 -2.42 0.26
N GLY A 113 -4.32 -3.57 0.92
CA GLY A 113 -4.19 -3.64 2.37
C GLY A 113 -2.79 -3.20 2.84
N ILE A 114 -2.59 -3.20 4.16
CA ILE A 114 -1.27 -2.95 4.75
C ILE A 114 -0.51 -4.28 4.83
N TYR A 115 0.64 -4.33 4.17
CA TYR A 115 1.61 -5.41 4.30
C TYR A 115 2.68 -5.05 5.32
N SER A 116 3.51 -6.03 5.69
CA SER A 116 4.66 -5.79 6.57
C SER A 116 5.79 -6.77 6.29
N PHE A 117 7.02 -6.32 6.50
CA PHE A 117 8.21 -7.16 6.52
C PHE A 117 9.19 -6.64 7.58
N LYS A 118 10.23 -7.43 7.86
CA LYS A 118 11.34 -7.03 8.74
C LYS A 118 12.63 -7.07 7.91
N THR A 119 13.42 -6.01 7.95
CA THR A 119 14.76 -6.00 7.33
C THR A 119 15.67 -7.01 8.02
N ALA A 120 16.66 -7.51 7.28
CA ALA A 120 17.66 -8.41 7.84
C ALA A 120 18.50 -7.70 8.92
N ALA A 121 19.16 -8.48 9.77
CA ALA A 121 20.19 -7.97 10.67
C ALA A 121 21.37 -7.40 9.85
N ALA A 122 22.14 -6.50 10.48
CA ALA A 122 23.32 -5.89 9.86
C ALA A 122 24.45 -6.89 9.60
#